data_AF-A0AAV7MXI7-F1
#
_entry.id   AF-A0AAV7MXI7-F1
#
_cell.length_a   1.000
_cell.length_b   1.000
_cell.length_c   1.000
_cell.angle_alpha   90.00
_cell.angle_beta   90.00
_cell.angle_gamma   90.00
#
_symmetry.space_group_name_H-M   'P 1'
#
loop_
_entity.id
_entity.type
_entity.pdbx_description
1 polymer ?
#
loop_
_entity_poly.entity_id
_entity_poly.type
_entity_poly.pdbx_seq_one_letter_code
_entity_poly.pdbx_strand_id
1 'polypeptide(L)' 'CLLQSELVNYERVKEYCLKVLERQKSHFKAMYRAGIAFYHLGDYQSALHYLKEAKIREPT' A
#
# COMPACT_ATOMS: atom_id res chain seq x y z
N CYS A 1 5.48 -0.37 27.62
CA CYS A 1 6.15 -0.72 26.36
C CYS A 1 5.42 -1.86 25.68
N LEU A 2 4.51 -1.58 24.75
CA LEU A 2 3.93 -2.60 23.87
C LEU A 2 4.89 -2.79 22.69
N LEU A 3 5.99 -3.47 22.98
CA LEU A 3 6.93 -3.96 21.99
C LEU A 3 6.38 -5.28 21.43
N GLN A 4 6.24 -5.34 20.11
CA GLN A 4 6.31 -6.55 19.27
C GLN A 4 5.22 -7.63 19.41
N SER A 5 4.34 -7.68 18.40
CA SER A 5 3.67 -8.88 17.89
C SER A 5 3.18 -8.53 16.48
N GLU A 6 4.06 -8.36 15.49
CA GLU A 6 4.67 -9.42 14.64
C GLU A 6 3.70 -10.27 13.79
N LEU A 7 2.49 -9.77 13.55
CA LEU A 7 1.81 -10.06 12.29
C LEU A 7 1.48 -8.71 11.67
N VAL A 8 2.36 -8.23 10.78
CA VAL A 8 2.00 -7.12 9.89
C VAL A 8 0.81 -7.62 9.10
N ASN A 9 -0.39 -7.24 9.55
CA ASN A 9 -1.61 -7.66 8.91
C ASN A 9 -1.73 -6.84 7.62
N TYR A 10 -1.19 -7.39 6.54
CA TYR A 10 -1.18 -6.75 5.23
C TYR A 10 -2.59 -6.48 4.71
N GLU A 11 -3.61 -7.23 5.15
CA GLU A 11 -5.01 -6.90 4.83
C GLU A 11 -5.41 -5.57 5.46
N ARG A 12 -5.07 -5.36 6.73
CA ARG A 12 -5.34 -4.09 7.42
C ARG A 12 -4.53 -2.93 6.83
N VAL A 13 -3.29 -3.19 6.42
CA VAL A 13 -2.45 -2.20 5.72
C VAL A 13 -3.08 -1.83 4.38
N LYS A 14 -3.53 -2.81 3.60
CA LYS A 14 -4.25 -2.60 2.34
C LYS A 14 -5.48 -1.73 2.58
N GLU A 15 -6.33 -2.09 3.53
CA GLU A 15 -7.58 -1.38 3.82
C GLU A 15 -7.32 0.07 4.26
N TYR A 16 -6.30 0.29 5.10
CA TYR A 16 -5.90 1.63 5.52
C TYR A 16 -5.39 2.46 4.34
N CYS A 17 -4.55 1.88 3.48
CA CYS A 17 -4.04 2.58 2.30
C CYS A 17 -5.17 2.93 1.32
N LEU A 18 -6.15 2.03 1.11
CA LEU A 18 -7.32 2.32 0.26
C LEU A 18 -8.14 3.49 0.81
N LYS A 19 -8.41 3.54 2.13
CA LYS A 19 -9.09 4.68 2.77
C LYS A 19 -8.32 5.99 2.60
N VAL A 20 -7.00 5.95 2.66
CA VAL A 20 -6.15 7.13 2.40
C VAL A 20 -6.23 7.54 0.93
N LEU A 21 -6.24 6.60 0.00
CA LEU A 21 -6.36 6.88 -1.44
C LEU A 21 -7.74 7.42 -1.81
N GLU A 22 -8.81 7.06 -1.11
CA GLU A 22 -10.13 7.69 -1.28
C GLU A 22 -10.11 9.17 -0.91
N ARG A 23 -9.43 9.52 0.19
CA ARG A 23 -9.32 10.92 0.66
C ARG A 23 -8.28 11.73 -0.11
N GLN A 24 -7.17 11.08 -0.48
CA GLN A 24 -6.03 11.67 -1.17
C GLN A 24 -5.60 10.78 -2.33
N LYS A 25 -6.36 10.86 -3.42
CA LYS A 25 -6.13 10.07 -4.66
C LYS A 25 -4.71 10.22 -5.23
N SER A 26 -4.01 11.29 -4.89
CA SER A 26 -2.67 11.60 -5.41
C SER A 26 -1.52 11.26 -4.46
N HIS A 27 -1.76 10.54 -3.35
CA HIS A 27 -0.71 10.25 -2.38
C HIS A 27 0.14 9.03 -2.78
N PHE A 28 1.22 9.27 -3.56
CA PHE A 28 2.08 8.20 -4.10
C PHE A 28 2.64 7.24 -3.02
N LYS A 29 2.98 7.75 -1.83
CA LYS A 29 3.46 6.91 -0.71
C LYS A 29 2.40 5.91 -0.22
N ALA A 30 1.11 6.28 -0.29
CA ALA A 30 0.03 5.38 0.10
C ALA A 30 -0.19 4.30 -0.97
N MET A 31 -0.09 4.66 -2.24
CA MET A 31 -0.09 3.71 -3.37
C MET A 31 1.06 2.70 -3.28
N TYR A 32 2.27 3.17 -2.98
CA TYR A 32 3.43 2.30 -2.82
C TYR A 32 3.24 1.30 -1.67
N ARG A 33 2.73 1.77 -0.51
CA ARG A 33 2.41 0.91 0.64
C ARG A 33 1.27 -0.07 0.35
N ALA A 34 0.25 0.34 -0.41
CA ALA A 34 -0.81 -0.55 -0.87
C ALA A 34 -0.23 -1.65 -1.77
N GLY A 35 0.62 -1.29 -2.75
CA GLY A 35 1.26 -2.25 -3.64
C GLY A 35 2.10 -3.29 -2.90
N ILE A 36 2.87 -2.88 -1.89
CA ILE A 36 3.60 -3.80 -1.01
C ILE A 36 2.63 -4.70 -0.25
N ALA A 37 1.54 -4.16 0.30
CA ALA A 37 0.55 -4.98 1.00
C ALA A 37 -0.08 -6.05 0.08
N PHE A 38 -0.46 -5.68 -1.14
CA PHE A 38 -0.95 -6.64 -2.14
C PHE A 38 0.08 -7.71 -2.49
N TYR A 39 1.37 -7.33 -2.61
CA TYR A 39 2.46 -8.27 -2.88
C TYR A 39 2.58 -9.33 -1.78
N HIS A 40 2.50 -8.93 -0.50
CA HIS A 40 2.54 -9.85 0.62
C HIS A 40 1.25 -10.66 0.81
N LEU A 41 0.12 -10.20 0.25
CA LEU A 41 -1.14 -10.94 0.22
C LEU A 41 -1.22 -11.95 -0.94
N GLY A 42 -0.18 -12.02 -1.79
CA GLY A 42 -0.13 -12.93 -2.95
C GLY A 42 -0.84 -12.39 -4.21
N ASP A 43 -1.39 -11.18 -4.15
CA ASP A 43 -2.02 -10.53 -5.31
C ASP A 43 -0.99 -9.66 -6.05
N TYR A 44 -0.19 -10.32 -6.88
CA TYR A 44 0.88 -9.69 -7.63
C TYR A 44 0.38 -8.78 -8.76
N GLN A 45 -0.80 -9.04 -9.32
CA GLN A 45 -1.37 -8.20 -10.39
C GLN A 45 -1.75 -6.82 -9.84
N SER A 46 -2.49 -6.79 -8.73
CA SER A 46 -2.84 -5.55 -8.05
C SER A 46 -1.59 -4.83 -7.54
N ALA A 47 -0.63 -5.57 -6.95
CA ALA A 47 0.62 -5.00 -6.48
C ALA A 47 1.37 -4.26 -7.59
N LEU A 48 1.52 -4.89 -8.76
CA LEU A 48 2.27 -4.33 -9.88
C LEU A 48 1.55 -3.11 -10.49
N HIS A 49 0.22 -3.12 -10.52
CA HIS A 49 -0.58 -1.96 -10.92
C HIS A 49 -0.34 -0.77 -10.00
N TYR A 50 -0.48 -0.96 -8.68
CA TYR A 50 -0.29 0.11 -7.70
C TYR A 50 1.15 0.63 -7.63
N LEU A 51 2.15 -0.26 -7.75
CA LEU A 51 3.56 0.15 -7.76
C LEU A 51 3.92 0.95 -9.02
N LYS A 52 3.36 0.60 -10.19
CA LYS A 52 3.54 1.37 -11.43
C LYS A 52 2.89 2.75 -11.33
N GLU A 53 1.64 2.82 -10.86
CA GLU A 53 0.95 4.09 -10.62
C GLU A 53 1.72 4.96 -9.62
N ALA A 54 2.23 4.38 -8.52
CA ALA A 54 3.04 5.09 -7.54
C ALA A 54 4.30 5.70 -8.17
N LYS A 55 5.00 4.93 -9.01
CA LYS A 55 6.23 5.36 -9.69
C LYS A 55 5.98 6.48 -10.70
N ILE A 56 4.84 6.46 -11.40
CA ILE A 56 4.47 7.52 -12.35
C ILE A 56 4.13 8.83 -11.61
N ARG A 57 3.56 8.72 -10.40
CA ARG A 57 3.13 9.87 -9.59
C ARG A 57 4.18 10.39 -8.63
N GLU A 58 5.33 9.72 -8.49
CA GLU A 58 6.46 10.22 -7.71
C GLU A 58 7.03 11.46 -8.41
N PRO A 59 6.90 12.67 -7.82
CA PRO A 59 7.61 13.83 -8.34
C PRO A 59 9.08 13.69 -7.95
N THR A 60 9.98 13.72 -8.94
CA THR A 60 11.43 13.89 -8.75
C THR A 60 11.77 15.05 -7.81
#